data_AF-U6DNP8-F1
#
_entry.id   AF-U6DNP8-F1
#
_cell.length_a   1.000
_cell.length_b   1.000
_cell.length_c   1.000
_cell.angle_alpha   90.00
_cell.angle_beta   90.00
_cell.angle_gamma   90.00
#
_symmetry.space_group_name_H-M   'P 1'
#
loop_
_entity.id
_entity.type
_entity.pdbx_description
1 polymer ?
#
loop_
_entity_poly.entity_id
_entity_poly.type
_entity_poly.pdbx_seq_one_letter_code
_entity_poly.pdbx_strand_id
1 'polypeptide(L)'
;QKHLAGLGLTEAIDKNKADLSRMSGKKDLYLASVFHATAFEWDTEGNPFDQDIYGREELRSPKLFYADHPFIFLVRDTQTGSLLFIGRLVRPKGDKMRDEL
;
A
#
# COMPACT_ATOMS: atom_id res chain seq x y z
N GLN A 1 -11.73 -5.04 -10.73
CA GLN A 1 -13.16 -5.12 -10.35
C GLN A 1 -13.48 -6.29 -9.42
N LYS A 2 -13.02 -7.53 -9.70
CA LYS A 2 -13.42 -8.73 -8.96
C LYS A 2 -13.30 -8.66 -7.43
N HIS A 3 -12.34 -7.91 -6.90
CA HIS A 3 -12.13 -7.81 -5.45
C HIS A 3 -13.30 -7.10 -4.74
N LEU A 4 -13.69 -5.91 -5.23
CA LEU A 4 -14.84 -5.20 -4.67
C LEU A 4 -16.15 -5.97 -4.89
N ALA A 5 -16.29 -6.64 -6.03
CA ALA A 5 -17.43 -7.52 -6.28
C ALA A 5 -17.50 -8.69 -5.30
N GLY A 6 -16.36 -9.33 -5.00
CA GLY A 6 -16.25 -10.39 -3.99
C GLY A 6 -16.51 -9.90 -2.56
N LEU A 7 -16.40 -8.59 -2.32
CA LEU A 7 -16.80 -7.92 -1.07
C LEU A 7 -18.27 -7.44 -1.06
N GLY A 8 -19.03 -7.67 -2.15
CA GLY A 8 -20.46 -7.37 -2.23
C GLY A 8 -20.86 -6.26 -3.21
N LEU A 9 -19.92 -5.58 -3.87
CA LEU A 9 -20.22 -4.53 -4.87
C LEU A 9 -20.57 -5.15 -6.24
N THR A 10 -21.58 -6.01 -6.29
CA THR A 10 -21.90 -6.82 -7.49
C THR A 10 -22.76 -6.09 -8.51
N GLU A 11 -23.76 -5.32 -8.11
CA GLU A 11 -24.69 -4.66 -9.04
C GLU A 11 -24.03 -3.52 -9.80
N ALA A 12 -23.23 -2.70 -9.12
CA ALA A 12 -22.59 -1.52 -9.72
C ALA A 12 -21.68 -1.86 -10.91
N ILE A 13 -21.09 -3.07 -10.93
CA ILE A 13 -20.18 -3.51 -12.00
C ILE A 13 -20.88 -4.30 -13.11
N ASP A 14 -22.16 -4.67 -12.92
CA ASP A 14 -22.96 -5.41 -13.90
C ASP A 14 -23.75 -4.42 -14.75
N LYS A 15 -23.46 -4.37 -16.06
CA LYS A 15 -24.11 -3.45 -17.00
C LYS A 15 -25.64 -3.54 -17.01
N ASN A 16 -26.21 -4.71 -16.70
CA ASN A 16 -27.65 -4.93 -16.75
C ASN A 16 -28.34 -4.63 -15.40
N LYS A 17 -27.58 -4.55 -14.30
CA LYS A 17 -28.12 -4.35 -12.94
C LYS A 17 -27.74 -3.01 -12.33
N ALA A 18 -26.69 -2.36 -12.83
CA ALA A 18 -26.22 -1.09 -12.29
C ALA A 18 -27.30 -0.01 -12.42
N ASP A 19 -27.64 0.62 -11.29
CA ASP A 19 -28.42 1.86 -11.28
C ASP A 19 -27.51 3.01 -10.82
N LEU A 20 -26.89 3.67 -11.81
CA LEU A 20 -26.11 4.89 -11.62
C LEU A 20 -26.88 6.12 -12.12
N SER A 21 -28.22 6.09 -12.05
CA SER A 21 -29.10 7.18 -12.52
C SER A 21 -28.83 8.52 -11.83
N ARG A 22 -28.42 8.52 -10.56
CA ARG A 22 -28.02 9.76 -9.86
C ARG A 22 -26.73 10.40 -10.40
N MET A 23 -25.92 9.67 -11.18
CA MET A 23 -24.71 10.21 -11.80
C MET A 23 -24.97 10.85 -13.17
N SER A 24 -25.87 10.29 -13.98
CA SER A 24 -26.08 10.75 -15.37
C SER A 24 -27.51 10.70 -15.89
N GLY A 25 -28.45 10.11 -15.15
CA GLY A 25 -29.82 9.84 -15.59
C GLY A 25 -29.97 8.67 -16.58
N LYS A 26 -28.88 8.11 -17.11
CA LYS A 26 -28.91 7.00 -18.07
C LYS A 26 -28.84 5.63 -17.37
N LYS A 27 -29.55 4.65 -17.91
CA LYS A 27 -29.59 3.26 -17.39
C LYS A 27 -28.47 2.35 -17.92
N ASP A 28 -27.71 2.79 -18.92
CA ASP A 28 -26.61 2.02 -19.53
C ASP A 28 -25.23 2.29 -18.90
N LEU A 29 -25.19 3.23 -17.94
CA LEU A 29 -23.98 3.56 -17.18
C LEU A 29 -23.73 2.52 -16.09
N TYR A 30 -22.52 1.97 -16.06
CA TYR A 30 -22.08 1.01 -15.05
C TYR A 30 -20.59 1.21 -14.71
N LEU A 31 -20.14 0.66 -13.58
CA LEU A 31 -18.78 0.79 -13.09
C LEU A 31 -17.85 -0.20 -13.77
N ALA A 32 -17.31 0.19 -14.93
CA ALA A 32 -16.45 -0.65 -15.77
C ALA A 32 -15.06 -0.93 -15.20
N SER A 33 -14.51 -0.06 -14.34
CA SER A 33 -13.22 -0.29 -13.66
C SER A 33 -13.05 0.63 -12.47
N VAL A 34 -12.26 0.17 -11.49
CA VAL A 34 -11.76 0.98 -10.36
C VAL A 34 -10.26 0.76 -10.34
N PHE A 35 -9.51 1.76 -10.83
CA PHE A 35 -8.06 1.72 -10.86
C PHE A 35 -7.51 2.31 -9.56
N HIS A 36 -6.76 1.51 -8.81
CA HIS A 36 -5.98 1.96 -7.66
C HIS A 36 -4.50 1.81 -8.02
N ALA A 37 -3.97 2.82 -8.72
CA ALA A 37 -2.58 2.87 -9.16
C ALA A 37 -1.79 3.78 -8.23
N THR A 38 -0.66 3.29 -7.73
CA THR A 38 0.14 3.98 -6.72
C THR A 38 1.62 3.86 -7.07
N ALA A 39 2.34 4.98 -6.99
CA ALA A 39 3.80 4.98 -6.90
C ALA A 39 4.16 5.20 -5.43
N PHE A 40 4.94 4.28 -4.86
CA PHE A 40 5.40 4.36 -3.48
C PHE A 40 6.93 4.23 -3.51
N GLU A 41 7.61 5.25 -3.01
CA GLU A 41 9.07 5.37 -3.05
C GLU A 41 9.65 5.20 -1.64
N TRP A 42 10.81 4.56 -1.59
CA TRP A 42 11.62 4.44 -0.38
C TRP A 42 12.85 5.31 -0.57
N ASP A 43 13.06 6.28 0.33
CA ASP A 43 14.19 7.20 0.25
C ASP A 43 14.68 7.55 1.67
N THR A 44 15.79 8.29 1.74
CA THR A 44 16.54 8.68 2.93
C THR A 44 16.15 10.05 3.48
N GLU A 45 15.36 10.84 2.74
CA GLU A 45 14.95 12.18 3.15
C GLU A 45 14.11 12.14 4.45
N GLY A 46 14.41 13.08 5.36
CA GLY A 46 13.72 13.21 6.64
C GLY A 46 14.20 14.43 7.43
N ASN A 47 13.58 14.66 8.58
CA ASN A 47 14.00 15.72 9.49
C ASN A 47 15.42 15.43 10.03
N PRO A 48 16.25 16.47 10.25
CA PRO A 48 17.53 16.28 10.93
C PRO A 48 17.33 15.79 12.36
N PHE A 49 18.35 15.12 12.90
CA PHE A 49 18.41 14.66 14.28
C PHE A 49 19.80 14.90 14.87
N ASP A 50 19.88 14.91 16.21
CA ASP A 50 21.13 15.11 16.96
C ASP A 50 22.09 13.92 16.80
N GLN A 51 23.29 14.18 16.31
CA GLN A 51 24.29 13.15 16.02
C GLN A 51 24.96 12.59 17.28
N ASP A 52 24.88 13.28 18.42
CA ASP A 52 25.43 12.79 19.69
C ASP A 52 24.71 11.52 20.19
N ILE A 53 23.56 11.18 19.61
CA ILE A 53 22.83 9.93 19.90
C ILE A 53 23.70 8.68 19.68
N TYR A 54 24.62 8.68 18.72
CA TYR A 54 25.47 7.54 18.42
C TYR A 54 26.53 7.23 19.49
N GLY A 55 26.80 8.17 20.40
CA GLY A 55 27.71 7.97 21.53
C GLY A 55 27.05 7.31 22.75
N ARG A 56 25.72 7.16 22.74
CA ARG A 56 24.95 6.70 23.91
C ARG A 56 24.88 5.18 23.99
N GLU A 57 24.74 4.65 25.22
CA GLU A 57 24.74 3.20 25.50
C GLU A 57 23.57 2.48 24.80
N GLU A 58 22.43 3.16 24.66
CA GLU A 58 21.18 2.65 24.11
C GLU A 58 21.31 2.13 22.67
N LEU A 59 22.28 2.63 21.90
CA LEU A 59 22.52 2.22 20.50
C LEU A 59 23.64 1.19 20.34
N ARG A 60 24.32 0.77 21.41
CA ARG A 60 25.50 -0.13 21.29
C ARG A 60 25.17 -1.55 20.83
N SER A 61 23.96 -2.03 21.08
CA SER A 61 23.55 -3.41 20.75
C SER A 61 22.18 -3.42 20.07
N PRO A 62 22.09 -2.93 18.82
CA PRO A 62 20.82 -2.82 18.11
C PRO A 62 20.27 -4.21 17.77
N LYS A 63 18.95 -4.30 17.67
CA LYS A 63 18.29 -5.47 17.09
C LYS A 63 18.34 -5.37 15.57
N LEU A 64 18.49 -6.51 14.91
CA LEU A 64 18.48 -6.57 13.45
C LEU A 64 17.05 -6.48 12.93
N PHE A 65 16.78 -5.48 12.11
CA PHE A 65 15.63 -5.44 11.21
C PHE A 65 16.15 -5.49 9.78
N TYR A 66 16.22 -6.70 9.21
CA TYR A 66 16.76 -6.94 7.88
C TYR A 66 15.62 -7.37 6.95
N ALA A 67 15.11 -6.43 6.15
CA ALA A 67 13.94 -6.62 5.28
C ALA A 67 14.36 -7.15 3.90
N ASP A 68 15.09 -8.25 3.87
CA ASP A 68 15.59 -8.93 2.66
C ASP A 68 14.62 -9.99 2.09
N HIS A 69 13.44 -10.10 2.68
CA HIS A 69 12.38 -11.03 2.31
C HIS A 69 11.01 -10.34 2.38
N PRO A 70 9.92 -10.96 1.87
CA PRO A 70 8.62 -10.31 1.82
C PRO A 70 8.11 -9.80 3.18
N PHE A 71 7.65 -8.55 3.22
CA PHE A 71 7.12 -7.92 4.43
C PHE A 71 5.82 -7.15 4.17
N ILE A 72 5.11 -6.84 5.26
CA ILE A 72 3.88 -6.02 5.28
C ILE A 72 4.23 -4.67 5.91
N PHE A 73 3.63 -3.60 5.40
CA PHE A 73 3.77 -2.26 5.97
C PHE A 73 2.40 -1.57 6.10
N LEU A 74 2.31 -0.68 7.09
CA LEU A 74 1.16 0.17 7.33
C LEU A 74 1.66 1.59 7.58
N VAL A 75 0.98 2.58 6.97
CA VAL A 75 1.16 3.99 7.31
C VAL A 75 -0.10 4.41 8.07
N ARG A 76 0.07 4.80 9.33
CA ARG A 76 -1.05 5.07 10.24
C ARG A 76 -0.91 6.46 10.84
N ASP A 77 -1.99 7.21 10.84
CA ASP A 77 -2.08 8.45 11.61
C ASP A 77 -2.06 8.13 13.11
N THR A 78 -1.15 8.76 13.86
CA THR A 78 -0.89 8.41 15.26
C THR A 78 -1.94 8.95 16.23
N GLN A 79 -2.71 9.97 15.84
CA GLN A 79 -3.73 10.59 16.70
C GLN A 79 -5.09 9.91 16.56
N THR A 80 -5.55 9.73 15.32
CA THR A 80 -6.86 9.15 14.98
C THR A 80 -6.80 7.63 14.82
N GLY A 81 -5.61 7.10 14.54
CA GLY A 81 -5.42 5.70 14.22
C GLY A 81 -5.84 5.32 12.80
N SER A 82 -6.20 6.28 11.94
CA SER A 82 -6.59 6.04 10.56
C SER A 82 -5.47 5.40 9.74
N LEU A 83 -5.82 4.44 8.87
CA LEU A 83 -4.88 3.81 7.94
C LEU A 83 -4.77 4.65 6.67
N LEU A 84 -3.60 5.24 6.47
CA LEU A 84 -3.27 5.99 5.25
C LEU A 84 -2.83 5.04 4.13
N PHE A 85 -2.04 4.01 4.48
CA PHE A 85 -1.65 2.94 3.57
C PHE A 85 -1.62 1.59 4.27
N ILE A 86 -1.90 0.54 3.51
CA ILE A 86 -1.66 -0.85 3.88
C ILE A 86 -1.15 -1.59 2.64
N GLY A 87 -0.04 -2.31 2.78
CA GLY A 87 0.59 -2.96 1.64
C GLY A 87 1.56 -4.07 2.03
N ARG A 88 2.05 -4.78 1.01
CA ARG A 88 3.13 -5.77 1.14
C ARG A 88 4.13 -5.62 0.00
N LEU A 89 5.41 -5.69 0.30
CA LEU A 89 6.47 -5.79 -0.70
C LEU A 89 6.88 -7.25 -0.81
N VAL A 90 6.51 -7.90 -1.93
CA VAL A 90 6.84 -9.32 -2.16
C VAL A 90 7.89 -9.48 -3.25
N ARG A 91 7.81 -8.66 -4.29
CA ARG A 91 8.75 -8.67 -5.41
C ARG A 91 9.13 -7.23 -5.75
N PRO A 92 10.28 -6.73 -5.26
CA PRO A 92 10.81 -5.45 -5.70
C PRO A 92 11.23 -5.52 -7.17
N LYS A 93 11.38 -4.35 -7.79
CA LYS A 93 12.00 -4.25 -9.13
C LYS A 93 13.50 -4.56 -9.00
N GLY A 94 14.04 -5.33 -9.94
CA GLY A 94 15.44 -5.75 -9.96
C GLY A 94 15.62 -6.98 -10.83
N ASP A 95 16.85 -7.22 -11.26
CA ASP A 95 17.20 -8.41 -12.04
C ASP A 95 17.26 -9.64 -11.15
N LYS A 96 16.94 -10.81 -11.72
CA LYS A 96 17.03 -12.08 -11.00
C LYS A 96 18.50 -12.44 -10.82
N MET A 97 18.95 -12.52 -9.56
CA MET A 97 20.27 -13.03 -9.23
C MET A 97 20.28 -14.55 -9.10
N ARG A 98 21.45 -15.16 -9.32
CA ARG A 98 21.71 -16.57 -9.04
C ARG A 98 22.40 -16.65 -7.68
N ASP A 99 21.89 -17.52 -6.81
CA ASP A 99 22.60 -17.87 -5.58
C ASP A 99 23.68 -18.89 -5.92
N GLU A 100 24.92 -18.63 -5.49
CA GLU A 100 26.11 -19.42 -5.81
C GLU A 100 26.62 -20.28 -4.64
N LEU A 101 25.96 -20.19 -3.48
CA LEU A 101 26.29 -20.94 -2.27
C LEU A 101 25.51 -22.27 -2.15
#